data_AF-A0A6D2L098-F1
#
_entry.id   AF-A0A6D2L098-F1
#
_cell.length_a   1.000
_cell.length_b   1.000
_cell.length_c   1.000
_cell.angle_alpha   90.00
_cell.angle_beta   90.00
_cell.angle_gamma   90.00
#
_symmetry.space_group_name_H-M   'P 1'
#
loop_
_entity.id
_entity.type
_entity.pdbx_description
1 polymer ?
#
loop_
_entity_poly.entity_id
_entity_poly.type
_entity_poly.pdbx_seq_one_letter_code
_entity_poly.pdbx_strand_id
1 'polypeptide(L)'
;MKSVRSKLSNVLQEFPAEYDGDLLHERFHVNDLMLARDQLISSRLVIDGIADDFVQLLKKDDCDSLDKCKRIKVDALGVFYTLAMRCVPSLALLEEIREYMAGLEDDDGEIDVPAAATPLTKTVMQQRVLAEEDCTVPHRLDVHSAADFVDPVIRSCLEDLESKHGFLLQGVDCKTWPQVQGAPDYAASSMKALAI
;
A
#
# COMPACT_ATOMS: atom_id res chain seq x y z
N MET A 1 13.69 7.19 7.18
CA MET A 1 13.16 6.13 6.29
C MET A 1 11.93 6.66 5.58
N LYS A 2 11.83 6.54 4.25
CA LYS A 2 10.62 6.94 3.50
C LYS A 2 9.53 5.88 3.74
N SER A 3 8.35 6.30 4.21
CA SER A 3 7.19 5.42 4.48
C SER A 3 6.75 4.68 3.21
N VAL A 4 6.18 3.47 3.34
CA VAL A 4 5.62 2.67 2.23
C VAL A 4 4.72 3.52 1.35
N ARG A 5 3.84 4.32 1.97
CA ARG A 5 2.99 5.32 1.31
C ARG A 5 3.75 6.25 0.36
N SER A 6 4.88 6.81 0.82
CA SER A 6 5.68 7.74 0.02
C SER A 6 6.35 7.04 -1.15
N LYS A 7 6.76 5.78 -1.00
CA LYS A 7 7.33 4.99 -2.09
C LYS A 7 6.28 4.71 -3.16
N LEU A 8 5.08 4.28 -2.76
CA LEU A 8 3.96 4.07 -3.69
C LEU A 8 3.59 5.35 -4.44
N SER A 9 3.55 6.50 -3.75
CA SER A 9 3.28 7.78 -4.40
C SER A 9 4.35 8.17 -5.44
N ASN A 10 5.63 7.85 -5.20
CA ASN A 10 6.68 8.14 -6.18
C ASN A 10 6.48 7.30 -7.44
N VAL A 11 6.24 5.99 -7.29
CA VAL A 11 5.97 5.10 -8.43
C VAL A 11 4.77 5.62 -9.23
N LEU A 12 3.69 6.01 -8.56
CA LEU A 12 2.49 6.54 -9.21
C LEU A 12 2.71 7.86 -9.98
N GLN A 13 3.77 8.63 -9.67
CA GLN A 13 4.11 9.88 -10.37
C GLN A 13 4.90 9.64 -11.66
N GLU A 14 5.53 8.47 -11.79
CA GLU A 14 6.34 8.12 -12.97
C GLU A 14 5.47 7.76 -14.18
N PHE A 15 4.19 7.45 -13.95
CA PHE A 15 3.25 7.06 -15.00
C PHE A 15 2.19 8.15 -15.21
N PRO A 16 1.97 8.60 -16.47
CA PRO A 16 0.84 9.45 -16.84
C PRO A 16 -0.50 8.97 -16.29
N ALA A 17 -1.40 9.92 -16.02
CA ALA A 17 -2.76 9.61 -15.59
C ALA A 17 -3.63 9.06 -16.73
N GLU A 18 -3.31 9.44 -17.97
CA GLU A 18 -3.99 9.02 -19.20
C GLU A 18 -2.93 8.50 -20.19
N TYR A 19 -3.24 7.42 -20.89
CA TYR A 19 -2.40 6.85 -21.94
C TYR A 19 -3.20 6.83 -23.24
N ASP A 20 -2.65 7.47 -24.28
CA ASP A 20 -3.12 7.24 -25.64
C ASP A 20 -2.65 5.83 -26.03
N GLY A 21 -3.60 4.91 -26.19
CA GLY A 21 -3.35 3.46 -26.21
C GLY A 21 -2.38 2.98 -27.28
N ASP A 22 -2.10 3.78 -28.31
CA ASP A 22 -1.36 3.39 -29.50
C ASP A 22 0.08 2.90 -29.22
N LEU A 23 0.74 3.37 -28.16
CA LEU A 23 2.12 2.97 -27.83
C LEU A 23 2.23 1.66 -27.03
N LEU A 24 1.21 1.34 -26.22
CA LEU A 24 1.24 0.17 -25.33
C LEU A 24 0.51 -1.04 -25.92
N HIS A 25 -0.43 -0.81 -26.85
CA HIS A 25 -1.33 -1.85 -27.38
C HIS A 25 -0.64 -3.05 -28.04
N GLU A 26 0.61 -2.92 -28.51
CA GLU A 26 1.32 -4.02 -29.16
C GLU A 26 1.76 -5.12 -28.18
N ARG A 27 2.10 -4.76 -26.94
CA ARG A 27 2.65 -5.70 -25.93
C ARG A 27 1.84 -5.78 -24.65
N PHE A 28 1.09 -4.74 -24.30
CA PHE A 28 0.32 -4.65 -23.06
C PHE A 28 -1.12 -4.17 -23.31
N HIS A 29 -2.07 -4.64 -22.50
CA HIS A 29 -3.40 -4.06 -22.48
C HIS A 29 -3.41 -2.84 -21.54
N VAL A 30 -3.88 -1.69 -22.04
CA VAL A 30 -4.01 -0.45 -21.26
C VAL A 30 -4.82 -0.67 -19.97
N ASN A 31 -5.82 -1.56 -20.00
CA ASN A 31 -6.63 -1.90 -18.83
C ASN A 31 -5.81 -2.51 -17.69
N ASP A 32 -4.78 -3.30 -17.99
CA ASP A 32 -3.94 -3.96 -16.96
C ASP A 32 -3.09 -2.91 -16.22
N LEU A 33 -2.57 -1.92 -16.96
CA LEU A 33 -1.87 -0.77 -16.42
C LEU A 33 -2.79 0.08 -15.53
N MET A 34 -4.01 0.38 -16.01
CA MET A 34 -4.99 1.13 -15.22
C MET A 34 -5.35 0.39 -13.94
N LEU A 35 -5.61 -0.92 -14.03
CA LEU A 35 -5.95 -1.73 -12.86
C LEU A 35 -4.82 -1.79 -11.84
N ALA A 36 -3.57 -2.00 -12.29
CA ALA A 36 -2.40 -1.98 -11.40
C ALA A 36 -2.23 -0.63 -10.71
N ARG A 37 -2.42 0.47 -11.44
CA ARG A 37 -2.34 1.83 -10.89
C ARG A 37 -3.43 2.10 -9.86
N ASP A 38 -4.67 1.71 -10.16
CA ASP A 38 -5.82 1.84 -9.26
C ASP A 38 -5.65 0.99 -7.99
N GLN A 39 -5.02 -0.17 -8.12
CA GLN A 39 -4.69 -1.04 -6.99
C GLN A 39 -3.70 -0.37 -6.04
N LEU A 40 -2.66 0.29 -6.56
CA LEU A 40 -1.71 1.06 -5.75
C LEU A 40 -2.35 2.30 -5.10
N ILE A 41 -3.25 3.00 -5.81
CA ILE A 41 -4.01 4.13 -5.26
C ILE A 41 -4.88 3.67 -4.09
N SER A 42 -5.62 2.56 -4.28
CA SER A 42 -6.46 1.97 -3.23
C SER A 42 -5.63 1.54 -2.03
N SER A 43 -4.50 0.89 -2.28
CA SER A 43 -3.55 0.47 -1.23
C SER A 43 -3.07 1.66 -0.39
N ARG A 44 -2.77 2.80 -1.05
CA ARG A 44 -2.38 4.03 -0.36
C ARG A 44 -3.47 4.53 0.60
N LEU A 45 -4.71 4.60 0.13
CA LEU A 45 -5.85 5.07 0.92
C LEU A 45 -6.10 4.17 2.14
N VAL A 46 -5.98 2.86 1.95
CA VAL A 46 -6.18 1.87 3.02
C VAL A 46 -5.06 1.95 4.05
N ILE A 47 -3.81 2.11 3.60
CA ILE A 47 -2.65 2.32 4.49
C ILE A 47 -2.86 3.57 5.36
N ASP A 48 -3.34 4.68 4.78
CA ASP A 48 -3.61 5.91 5.53
C ASP A 48 -4.72 5.71 6.56
N GLY A 49 -5.87 5.15 6.14
CA GLY A 49 -7.00 4.90 7.03
C GLY A 49 -6.66 3.98 8.20
N ILE A 50 -6.03 2.84 7.91
CA ILE A 50 -5.72 1.86 8.96
C ILE A 50 -4.61 2.35 9.90
N ALA A 51 -3.67 3.16 9.40
CA ALA A 51 -2.66 3.78 10.25
C ALA A 51 -3.28 4.73 11.28
N ASP A 52 -4.23 5.56 10.83
CA ASP A 52 -4.97 6.45 11.73
C ASP A 52 -5.80 5.65 12.74
N ASP A 53 -6.48 4.59 12.31
CA ASP A 53 -7.28 3.73 13.19
C ASP A 53 -6.42 3.03 14.26
N PHE A 54 -5.25 2.50 13.90
CA PHE A 54 -4.32 1.92 14.87
C PHE A 54 -3.76 2.97 15.85
N VAL A 55 -3.47 4.18 15.38
CA VAL A 55 -3.05 5.29 16.26
C VAL A 55 -4.16 5.69 17.21
N GLN A 56 -5.41 5.75 16.74
CA GLN A 56 -6.58 6.02 17.59
C GLN A 56 -6.80 4.91 18.61
N LEU A 57 -6.65 3.64 18.22
CA LEU A 57 -6.77 2.49 19.10
C LEU A 57 -5.74 2.51 20.25
N LEU A 58 -4.53 3.00 19.98
CA LEU A 58 -3.49 3.19 21.00
C LEU A 58 -3.74 4.39 21.92
N LYS A 59 -4.41 5.45 21.43
CA LYS A 59 -4.67 6.68 22.18
C LYS A 59 -5.91 6.60 23.07
N LYS A 60 -6.90 5.80 22.67
CA LYS A 60 -8.13 5.62 23.43
C LYS A 60 -7.81 4.93 24.76
N ASP A 61 -8.58 5.26 25.81
CA ASP A 61 -8.44 4.66 27.15
C ASP A 61 -8.57 3.12 27.16
N ASP A 62 -8.95 2.52 26.02
CA ASP A 62 -9.01 1.08 25.82
C ASP A 62 -7.62 0.41 25.84
N CYS A 63 -6.51 1.10 25.60
CA CYS A 63 -5.16 0.53 25.71
C CYS A 63 -4.62 0.61 27.14
N ASP A 64 -5.20 -0.19 28.02
CA ASP A 64 -4.95 -0.19 29.47
C ASP A 64 -3.68 -0.93 29.94
N SER A 65 -3.03 -1.69 29.05
CA SER A 65 -1.95 -2.61 29.40
C SER A 65 -0.85 -2.70 28.34
N LEU A 66 0.37 -3.00 28.79
CA LEU A 66 1.53 -3.20 27.92
C LEU A 66 1.30 -4.37 26.95
N ASP A 67 0.66 -5.45 27.42
CA ASP A 67 0.37 -6.63 26.59
C ASP A 67 -0.62 -6.30 25.46
N LYS A 68 -1.59 -5.43 25.71
CA LYS A 68 -2.50 -4.95 24.68
C LYS A 68 -1.79 -4.08 23.64
N CYS A 69 -0.90 -3.18 24.09
CA CYS A 69 -0.06 -2.38 23.19
C CYS A 69 0.84 -3.27 22.30
N LYS A 70 1.45 -4.31 22.87
CA LYS A 70 2.25 -5.30 22.12
C LYS A 70 1.43 -6.01 21.05
N ARG A 71 0.24 -6.51 21.39
CA ARG A 71 -0.67 -7.15 20.43
C ARG A 71 -1.08 -6.20 19.30
N ILE A 72 -1.49 -4.97 19.63
CA ILE A 72 -1.87 -3.96 18.63
C ILE A 72 -0.72 -3.68 17.66
N LYS A 73 0.53 -3.61 18.16
CA LYS A 73 1.71 -3.45 17.31
C LYS A 73 1.94 -4.63 16.37
N VAL A 74 1.79 -5.86 16.88
CA VAL A 74 1.93 -7.09 16.07
C VAL A 74 0.86 -7.13 14.98
N ASP A 75 -0.40 -6.87 15.34
CA ASP A 75 -1.52 -6.84 14.40
C ASP A 75 -1.30 -5.77 13.34
N ALA A 76 -0.90 -4.55 13.73
CA ALA A 76 -0.58 -3.47 12.79
C ALA A 76 0.53 -3.85 11.81
N LEU A 77 1.63 -4.43 12.29
CA LEU A 77 2.72 -4.88 11.43
C LEU A 77 2.27 -5.97 10.46
N GLY A 78 1.46 -6.92 10.91
CA GLY A 78 0.89 -7.96 10.06
C GLY A 78 0.05 -7.39 8.93
N VAL A 79 -0.79 -6.40 9.24
CA VAL A 79 -1.65 -5.72 8.27
C VAL A 79 -0.82 -4.95 7.24
N PHE A 80 0.13 -4.13 7.69
CA PHE A 80 0.99 -3.36 6.78
C PHE A 80 1.88 -4.25 5.92
N TYR A 81 2.40 -5.35 6.48
CA TYR A 81 3.16 -6.33 5.72
C TYR A 81 2.28 -6.96 4.63
N THR A 82 1.08 -7.41 4.98
CA THR A 82 0.15 -8.03 4.03
C THR A 82 -0.23 -7.04 2.92
N LEU A 83 -0.58 -5.81 3.25
CA LEU A 83 -0.87 -4.75 2.28
C LEU A 83 0.32 -4.49 1.33
N ALA A 84 1.54 -4.45 1.87
CA ALA A 84 2.75 -4.28 1.07
C ALA A 84 2.96 -5.46 0.10
N MET A 85 2.73 -6.69 0.56
CA MET A 85 2.85 -7.89 -0.27
C MET A 85 1.81 -7.91 -1.39
N ARG A 86 0.57 -7.45 -1.14
CA ARG A 86 -0.47 -7.33 -2.19
C ARG A 86 -0.12 -6.31 -3.28
N CYS A 87 0.76 -5.35 -3.01
CA CYS A 87 1.23 -4.39 -4.01
C CYS A 87 2.30 -4.96 -4.95
N VAL A 88 2.96 -6.07 -4.58
CA VAL A 88 4.12 -6.61 -5.33
C VAL A 88 3.78 -6.97 -6.78
N PRO A 89 2.67 -7.66 -7.08
CA PRO A 89 2.33 -8.01 -8.46
C PRO A 89 2.07 -6.78 -9.33
N SER A 90 1.34 -5.78 -8.80
CA SER A 90 1.11 -4.51 -9.50
C SER A 90 2.41 -3.74 -9.75
N LEU A 91 3.32 -3.70 -8.78
CA LEU A 91 4.63 -3.07 -8.93
C LEU A 91 5.50 -3.77 -9.98
N ALA A 92 5.46 -5.11 -10.03
CA ALA A 92 6.21 -5.87 -11.02
C ALA A 92 5.72 -5.59 -12.45
N LEU A 93 4.39 -5.50 -12.65
CA LEU A 93 3.82 -5.14 -13.95
C LEU A 93 4.21 -3.71 -14.36
N LEU A 94 4.11 -2.75 -13.44
CA LEU A 94 4.48 -1.37 -13.71
C LEU A 94 5.97 -1.24 -14.08
N GLU A 95 6.84 -2.01 -13.43
CA GLU A 95 8.26 -2.03 -13.77
C GLU A 95 8.51 -2.61 -15.17
N GLU A 96 7.83 -3.70 -15.56
CA GLU A 96 7.93 -4.25 -16.91
C GLU A 96 7.51 -3.23 -17.99
N ILE A 97 6.43 -2.47 -17.71
CA ILE A 97 5.95 -1.40 -18.59
C ILE A 97 6.97 -0.25 -18.64
N ARG A 98 7.58 0.12 -17.51
CA ARG A 98 8.63 1.14 -17.44
C ARG A 98 9.84 0.76 -18.30
N GLU A 99 10.30 -0.49 -18.21
CA GLU A 99 11.41 -1.02 -19.02
C GLU A 99 11.05 -1.05 -20.52
N TYR A 100 9.83 -1.44 -20.87
CA TYR A 100 9.36 -1.44 -22.26
C TYR A 100 9.35 -0.04 -22.86
N MET A 101 8.79 0.95 -22.15
CA MET A 101 8.76 2.34 -22.62
C MET A 101 10.17 2.92 -22.80
N ALA A 102 11.09 2.61 -21.87
CA ALA A 102 12.48 3.04 -21.99
C ALA A 102 13.17 2.45 -23.23
N GLY A 103 12.87 1.20 -23.59
CA GLY A 103 13.43 0.56 -24.79
C GLY A 103 12.89 1.13 -26.11
N LEU A 104 11.67 1.69 -26.13
CA LEU A 104 11.13 2.34 -27.33
C LEU A 104 11.85 3.65 -27.68
N GLU A 105 12.41 4.35 -26.69
CA GLU A 105 13.15 5.61 -26.88
C GLU A 105 14.59 5.38 -27.39
N ASP A 106 15.10 4.14 -27.37
CA ASP A 106 16.45 3.79 -27.82
C ASP A 106 16.52 3.34 -29.29
N ASP A 107 15.39 2.94 -29.90
CA ASP A 107 15.28 2.36 -31.24
C ASP A 107 14.98 3.41 -32.35
N ASP A 108 15.48 4.64 -32.17
CA ASP A 108 15.41 5.74 -33.15
C ASP A 108 16.27 5.51 -34.43
N GLY A 109 16.96 4.37 -34.52
CA GLY A 109 17.81 4.00 -35.66
C GLY A 109 17.27 2.78 -36.38
N GLU A 110 16.88 2.94 -37.65
CA GLU A 110 16.43 1.88 -38.58
C GLU A 110 16.95 0.47 -38.25
N ILE A 111 16.06 -0.43 -37.81
CA ILE A 111 16.32 -1.88 -37.85
C ILE A 111 15.09 -2.61 -38.39
N ASP A 112 15.27 -3.16 -39.59
CA ASP A 112 14.52 -4.28 -40.14
C ASP A 112 14.32 -5.35 -39.07
N VAL A 113 13.08 -5.59 -38.66
CA VAL A 113 12.69 -6.60 -37.67
C VAL A 113 13.20 -7.99 -38.08
N PRO A 114 14.22 -8.59 -37.43
CA PRO A 114 14.52 -9.99 -37.59
C PRO A 114 13.92 -10.72 -36.38
N ALA A 115 12.86 -11.46 -36.68
CA ALA A 115 12.07 -12.40 -35.88
C ALA A 115 12.80 -13.35 -34.87
N ALA A 116 13.81 -12.94 -34.10
CA ALA A 116 14.51 -13.81 -33.16
C ALA A 116 15.32 -13.07 -32.07
N ALA A 117 14.63 -12.58 -31.03
CA ALA A 117 15.10 -12.48 -29.63
C ALA A 117 13.90 -12.04 -28.77
N THR A 118 13.13 -12.85 -28.04
CA THR A 118 13.40 -14.12 -27.38
C THR A 118 12.03 -14.80 -27.17
N PRO A 119 11.81 -16.04 -27.62
CA PRO A 119 10.56 -16.74 -27.37
C PRO A 119 10.64 -17.50 -26.03
N LEU A 120 10.76 -16.81 -24.88
CA LEU A 120 10.59 -17.45 -23.56
C LEU A 120 10.40 -16.50 -22.37
N THR A 121 9.38 -15.65 -22.35
CA THR A 121 8.75 -15.16 -21.10
C THR A 121 7.23 -14.95 -21.20
N LYS A 122 6.66 -15.16 -22.40
CA LYS A 122 5.23 -15.01 -22.74
C LYS A 122 4.29 -16.04 -22.08
N THR A 123 4.68 -16.77 -21.02
CA THR A 123 3.84 -17.88 -20.50
C THR A 123 3.87 -18.12 -18.99
N VAL A 124 4.61 -17.37 -18.16
CA VAL A 124 4.59 -17.64 -16.70
C VAL A 124 4.17 -16.46 -15.82
N MET A 125 4.34 -15.20 -16.26
CA MET A 125 3.91 -14.04 -15.45
C MET A 125 2.67 -13.32 -16.01
N GLN A 126 2.53 -13.28 -17.33
CA GLN A 126 1.52 -12.45 -18.01
C GLN A 126 0.06 -12.95 -17.88
N GLN A 127 -0.15 -14.15 -17.33
CA GLN A 127 -1.48 -14.71 -17.06
C GLN A 127 -1.85 -14.82 -15.57
N ARG A 128 -1.01 -14.37 -14.62
CA ARG A 128 -1.29 -14.50 -13.17
C ARG A 128 -1.54 -13.20 -12.40
N VAL A 129 -1.06 -12.05 -12.86
CA VAL A 129 -0.89 -10.87 -12.00
C VAL A 129 -2.19 -10.16 -11.57
N LEU A 130 -3.32 -10.34 -12.27
CA LEU A 130 -4.59 -9.68 -11.92
C LEU A 130 -5.75 -10.66 -11.66
N ALA A 131 -5.51 -11.96 -11.84
CA ALA A 131 -6.52 -13.01 -11.65
C ALA A 131 -6.36 -13.77 -10.33
N GLU A 132 -5.26 -13.60 -9.59
CA GLU A 132 -5.14 -14.11 -8.23
C GLU A 132 -5.87 -13.16 -7.25
N GLU A 133 -6.78 -13.73 -6.44
CA GLU A 133 -7.56 -13.03 -5.38
C GLU A 133 -6.68 -12.24 -4.38
N ASP A 134 -5.36 -12.44 -4.45
CA ASP A 134 -4.35 -11.91 -3.56
C ASP A 134 -3.90 -10.48 -3.88
N CYS A 135 -4.24 -9.92 -5.04
CA CYS A 135 -3.86 -8.54 -5.41
C CYS A 135 -4.90 -7.51 -4.96
N THR A 136 -6.14 -7.93 -4.73
CA THR A 136 -7.24 -7.02 -4.40
C THR A 136 -7.05 -6.50 -2.98
N VAL A 137 -6.71 -5.23 -2.84
CA VAL A 137 -6.79 -4.54 -1.54
C VAL A 137 -8.23 -4.10 -1.31
N PRO A 138 -8.84 -4.45 -0.16
CA PRO A 138 -10.21 -4.04 0.15
C PRO A 138 -10.30 -2.51 0.18
N HIS A 139 -11.40 -1.94 -0.30
CA HIS A 139 -11.58 -0.48 -0.33
C HIS A 139 -11.53 0.17 1.06
N ARG A 140 -11.90 -0.58 2.11
CA ARG A 140 -11.74 -0.19 3.51
C ARG A 140 -11.36 -1.43 4.31
N LEU A 141 -10.42 -1.26 5.23
CA LEU A 141 -10.05 -2.29 6.20
C LEU A 141 -10.35 -1.70 7.59
N ASP A 142 -11.19 -2.38 8.37
CA ASP A 142 -11.53 -1.95 9.73
C ASP A 142 -10.51 -2.53 10.71
N VAL A 143 -10.03 -1.71 11.65
CA VAL A 143 -8.97 -2.11 12.59
C VAL A 143 -9.36 -3.32 13.46
N HIS A 144 -10.65 -3.53 13.72
CA HIS A 144 -11.11 -4.66 14.52
C HIS A 144 -11.19 -5.96 13.72
N SER A 145 -11.39 -5.90 12.39
CA SER A 145 -11.34 -7.06 11.49
C SER A 145 -10.00 -7.26 10.80
N ALA A 146 -9.08 -6.29 10.93
CA ALA A 146 -7.79 -6.31 10.25
C ALA A 146 -6.92 -7.52 10.65
N ALA A 147 -7.16 -8.14 11.81
CA ALA A 147 -6.47 -9.37 12.19
C ALA A 147 -6.80 -10.56 11.26
N ASP A 148 -8.04 -10.64 10.75
CA ASP A 148 -8.48 -11.71 9.85
C ASP A 148 -7.90 -11.54 8.44
N PHE A 149 -7.42 -10.33 8.12
CA PHE A 149 -6.76 -10.02 6.85
C PHE A 149 -5.32 -10.56 6.78
N VAL A 150 -4.69 -10.84 7.92
CA VAL A 150 -3.29 -11.26 8.02
C VAL A 150 -3.22 -12.79 8.02
N ASP A 151 -2.33 -13.35 7.19
CA ASP A 151 -2.09 -14.79 7.17
C ASP A 151 -1.64 -15.29 8.57
N PRO A 152 -2.21 -16.40 9.08
CA PRO A 152 -1.89 -16.94 10.40
C PRO A 152 -0.39 -17.25 10.61
N VAL A 153 0.32 -17.64 9.55
CA VAL A 153 1.76 -17.92 9.58
C VAL A 153 2.52 -16.61 9.78
N ILE A 154 2.15 -15.55 9.06
CA ILE A 154 2.76 -14.22 9.22
C ILE A 154 2.52 -13.72 10.64
N ARG A 155 1.29 -13.86 11.14
CA ARG A 155 0.93 -13.48 12.50
C ARG A 155 1.77 -14.22 13.53
N SER A 156 1.85 -15.54 13.45
CA SER A 156 2.65 -16.35 14.36
C SER A 156 4.14 -15.98 14.31
N CYS A 157 4.69 -15.71 13.12
CA CYS A 157 6.06 -15.21 12.98
C CYS A 157 6.29 -13.87 13.70
N LEU A 158 5.32 -12.95 13.60
CA LEU A 158 5.41 -11.64 14.24
C LEU A 158 5.26 -11.72 15.76
N GLU A 159 4.41 -12.60 16.27
CA GLU A 159 4.30 -12.89 17.71
C GLU A 159 5.60 -13.48 18.27
N ASP A 160 6.20 -14.43 17.55
CA ASP A 160 7.51 -14.99 17.88
C ASP A 160 8.61 -13.94 17.93
N LEU A 161 8.61 -13.01 16.98
CA LEU A 161 9.55 -11.88 16.94
C LEU A 161 9.33 -10.92 18.11
N GLU A 162 8.08 -10.64 18.47
CA GLU A 162 7.74 -9.81 19.62
C GLU A 162 8.22 -10.47 20.92
N SER A 163 7.99 -11.77 21.08
CA SER A 163 8.40 -12.53 22.27
C SER A 163 9.92 -12.56 22.45
N LYS A 164 10.67 -12.77 21.35
CA LYS A 164 12.14 -12.91 21.38
C LYS A 164 12.87 -11.59 21.55
N HIS A 165 12.38 -10.52 20.92
CA HIS A 165 13.11 -9.25 20.82
C HIS A 165 12.41 -8.08 21.51
N GLY A 166 11.18 -8.27 21.99
CA GLY A 166 10.39 -7.23 22.64
C GLY A 166 10.37 -5.95 21.84
N PHE A 167 9.91 -5.99 20.56
CA PHE A 167 9.96 -4.91 19.56
C PHE A 167 10.26 -3.53 20.18
N LEU A 168 11.54 -3.22 20.36
CA LEU A 168 11.96 -1.97 20.97
C LEU A 168 11.67 -0.86 19.97
N LEU A 169 10.49 -0.25 20.08
CA LEU A 169 10.31 1.14 19.68
C LEU A 169 11.08 1.96 20.72
N GLN A 170 12.40 2.01 20.59
CA GLN A 170 13.23 2.81 21.46
C GLN A 170 12.85 4.27 21.23
N GLY A 171 12.01 4.82 22.13
CA GLY A 171 11.81 6.27 22.28
C GLY A 171 10.46 6.88 21.88
N VAL A 172 9.32 6.18 21.97
CA VAL A 172 8.01 6.88 22.01
C VAL A 172 7.41 6.68 23.40
N ASP A 173 7.72 7.63 24.30
CA ASP A 173 6.96 7.79 25.53
C ASP A 173 5.54 8.20 25.11
N CYS A 174 4.53 7.37 25.41
CA CYS A 174 3.13 7.63 25.08
C CYS A 174 2.63 9.00 25.59
N LYS A 175 3.37 9.62 26.53
CA LYS A 175 3.09 10.96 27.06
C LYS A 175 3.63 12.12 26.20
N THR A 176 4.42 11.86 25.17
CA THR A 176 5.06 12.90 24.33
C THR A 176 4.50 13.04 22.91
N TRP A 177 3.44 12.29 22.57
CA TRP A 177 2.82 12.41 21.25
C TRP A 177 2.15 13.79 21.09
N PRO A 178 2.49 14.60 20.06
CA PRO A 178 1.81 15.85 19.84
C PRO A 178 0.32 15.59 19.58
N GLN A 179 -0.53 16.15 20.42
CA GLN A 179 -1.98 16.16 20.19
C GLN A 179 -2.22 16.79 18.82
N VAL A 180 -2.65 15.98 17.86
CA VAL A 180 -3.12 16.48 16.55
C VAL A 180 -4.47 17.13 16.81
N GLN A 181 -4.45 18.41 17.14
CA GLN A 181 -5.61 19.29 17.06
C GLN A 181 -5.82 19.62 15.58
N GLY A 182 -6.89 19.08 15.01
CA GLY A 182 -7.22 19.30 13.61
C GLY A 182 -8.30 18.36 13.10
N ALA A 183 -9.41 18.22 13.83
CA ALA A 183 -10.65 17.77 13.22
C ALA A 183 -11.36 19.01 12.65
N PRO A 184 -11.81 19.02 11.38
CA PRO A 184 -12.64 20.10 10.87
C PRO A 184 -14.04 19.96 11.47
N ASP A 185 -14.33 20.79 12.48
CA ASP A 185 -15.66 20.91 13.09
C ASP A 185 -16.64 21.58 12.10
N TYR A 186 -17.30 20.78 11.26
CA TYR A 186 -18.50 21.22 10.54
C TYR A 186 -19.78 20.89 11.32
N ALA A 187 -19.81 20.99 12.65
CA ALA A 187 -21.05 20.74 13.39
C ALA A 187 -21.11 21.43 14.77
N ALA A 188 -20.89 22.75 14.83
CA ALA A 188 -21.29 23.54 16.00
C ALA A 188 -21.40 25.04 15.70
N SER A 189 -22.02 25.41 14.58
CA SER A 189 -22.58 26.76 14.46
C SER A 189 -23.87 26.82 15.26
N SER A 190 -23.98 27.83 16.12
CA SER A 190 -25.12 28.17 16.99
C SER A 190 -25.10 27.54 18.39
N MET A 191 -24.39 28.19 19.32
CA MET A 191 -25.03 28.81 20.49
C MET A 191 -24.00 29.54 21.38
N LYS A 192 -24.39 30.77 21.78
CA LYS A 192 -23.85 31.63 22.86
C LYS A 192 -22.65 32.51 22.52
N ALA A 193 -22.95 33.54 21.72
CA ALA A 193 -22.55 34.89 22.10
C ALA A 193 -23.25 35.31 23.40
N LEU A 194 -22.57 36.12 24.21
CA LEU A 194 -23.03 36.85 25.40
C LEU A 194 -23.38 36.03 26.66
N ALA A 195 -22.42 35.97 27.59
CA ALA A 195 -22.69 36.24 29.00
C ALA A 195 -21.42 36.81 29.66
N ILE A 196 -21.42 38.15 29.74
CA ILE A 196 -20.57 39.06 30.53
C ILE A 196 -19.12 39.22 30.07
#